data_AF-A0A960PNI7-F1
#
_entry.id   AF-A0A960PNI7-F1
#
_cell.length_a   1.000
_cell.length_b   1.000
_cell.length_c   1.000
_cell.angle_alpha   90.00
_cell.angle_beta   90.00
_cell.angle_gamma   90.00
#
_symmetry.space_group_name_H-M   'P 1'
#
loop_
_entity.id
_entity.type
_entity.pdbx_description
1 polymer ?
#
loop_
_entity_poly.entity_id
_entity_poly.type
_entity_poly.pdbx_seq_one_letter_code
_entity_poly.pdbx_strand_id
1 'polypeptide(L)'
;MVPRTTETTRKTTRWSLLLTLYSSQAIPLGFFITAMPVILRKSGLSLENVGLFSAIAFPWLIKFLWAPVIDRWAPASGGTSRRHYLSWLWPLQTAAIACVAALAFLDLGSQMAAVVAVSALFMFLAATQDIAT
;
A
#
# COMPACT_ATOMS: atom_id res chain seq x y z
N MET A 1 14.64 20.02 -37.80
CA MET A 1 14.02 18.69 -37.68
C MET A 1 14.54 18.04 -36.39
N VAL A 2 13.77 18.09 -35.30
CA VAL A 2 14.14 17.51 -33.99
C VAL A 2 13.60 16.07 -33.94
N PRO A 3 14.38 15.06 -33.50
CA PRO A 3 14.02 13.66 -33.71
C PRO A 3 12.89 13.20 -32.77
N ARG A 4 11.87 12.54 -33.35
CA ARG A 4 10.67 11.98 -32.69
C ARG A 4 10.95 10.77 -31.75
N THR A 5 12.21 10.38 -31.56
CA THR A 5 12.59 9.15 -30.86
C THR A 5 12.57 9.26 -29.33
N THR A 6 12.69 10.47 -28.77
CA THR A 6 12.72 10.66 -27.30
C THR A 6 11.37 10.45 -26.63
N GLU A 7 10.28 10.59 -27.38
CA GLU A 7 8.91 10.55 -26.83
C GLU A 7 8.39 9.12 -26.65
N THR A 8 8.74 8.19 -27.55
CA THR A 8 8.35 6.78 -27.50
C THR A 8 9.04 6.05 -26.35
N THR A 9 10.36 6.21 -26.19
CA THR A 9 11.12 5.63 -25.07
C THR A 9 10.58 6.11 -23.72
N ARG A 10 10.27 7.41 -23.60
CA ARG A 10 9.71 8.00 -22.38
C ARG A 10 8.29 7.50 -22.08
N LYS A 11 7.48 7.16 -23.09
CA LYS A 11 6.18 6.49 -22.91
C LYS A 11 6.34 5.06 -22.43
N THR A 12 7.22 4.27 -23.05
CA THR A 12 7.41 2.85 -22.68
C THR A 12 7.93 2.71 -21.25
N THR A 13 8.93 3.49 -20.85
CA THR A 13 9.45 3.47 -19.46
C THR A 13 8.36 3.81 -18.43
N ARG A 14 7.45 4.75 -18.75
CA ARG A 14 6.33 5.09 -17.84
C ARG A 14 5.35 3.94 -17.66
N TRP A 15 4.97 3.26 -18.74
CA TRP A 15 4.08 2.12 -18.66
C TRP A 15 4.70 0.95 -17.89
N SER A 16 5.98 0.68 -18.10
CA SER A 16 6.70 -0.34 -17.32
C SER A 16 6.75 0.00 -15.83
N LEU A 17 7.03 1.27 -15.49
CA LEU A 17 7.05 1.73 -14.09
C LEU A 17 5.68 1.60 -13.42
N LEU A 18 4.61 2.04 -14.10
CA LEU A 18 3.25 1.90 -13.59
C LEU A 18 2.87 0.43 -13.41
N LEU A 19 3.19 -0.43 -14.38
CA LEU A 19 2.90 -1.86 -14.29
C LEU A 19 3.57 -2.47 -13.06
N THR A 20 4.89 -2.29 -12.89
CA THR A 20 5.63 -2.83 -11.74
C THR A 20 5.11 -2.28 -10.42
N LEU A 21 4.79 -0.98 -10.38
CA LEU A 21 4.25 -0.35 -9.19
C LEU A 21 2.90 -0.94 -8.78
N TYR A 22 1.94 -1.00 -9.71
CA TYR A 22 0.61 -1.54 -9.45
C TYR A 22 0.65 -3.05 -9.14
N SER A 23 1.50 -3.83 -9.82
CA SER A 23 1.70 -5.24 -9.46
C SER A 23 2.25 -5.39 -8.04
N SER A 24 3.22 -4.58 -7.66
CA SER A 24 3.80 -4.61 -6.31
C SER A 24 2.83 -4.16 -5.22
N GLN A 25 1.80 -3.39 -5.53
CA GLN A 25 0.76 -2.97 -4.57
C GLN A 25 -0.40 -3.97 -4.52
N ALA A 26 -0.85 -4.47 -5.68
CA ALA A 26 -2.00 -5.35 -5.80
C ALA A 26 -1.77 -6.72 -5.13
N ILE A 27 -0.55 -7.27 -5.23
CA ILE A 27 -0.23 -8.58 -4.65
C ILE A 27 -0.32 -8.55 -3.11
N PRO A 28 0.37 -7.63 -2.40
CA PRO A 28 0.20 -7.49 -0.95
C PRO A 28 -1.24 -7.20 -0.55
N LEU A 29 -1.93 -6.28 -1.23
CA LEU A 29 -3.32 -5.95 -0.91
C LEU A 29 -4.23 -7.18 -1.04
N GLY A 30 -4.09 -7.94 -2.13
CA GLY A 30 -4.81 -9.19 -2.34
C GLY A 30 -4.52 -10.22 -1.25
N PHE A 31 -3.26 -10.34 -0.81
CA PHE A 31 -2.88 -11.21 0.30
C PHE A 31 -3.62 -10.86 1.59
N PHE A 32 -3.68 -9.59 1.99
CA PHE A 32 -4.37 -9.20 3.22
C PHE A 32 -5.90 -9.35 3.13
N ILE A 33 -6.50 -9.11 1.97
CA ILE A 33 -7.96 -9.20 1.79
C ILE A 33 -8.42 -10.67 1.69
N THR A 34 -7.61 -11.53 1.07
CA THR A 34 -8.04 -12.90 0.72
C THR A 34 -7.30 -13.98 1.50
N ALA A 35 -5.96 -13.97 1.48
CA ALA A 35 -5.16 -15.05 2.04
C ALA A 35 -5.09 -14.97 3.57
N MET A 36 -4.91 -13.78 4.14
CA MET A 36 -4.78 -13.59 5.59
C MET A 36 -5.99 -14.12 6.38
N PRO A 37 -7.25 -13.78 6.05
CA PRO A 37 -8.42 -14.34 6.74
C PRO A 37 -8.47 -15.86 6.69
N VAL A 38 -8.08 -16.45 5.56
CA VAL A 38 -8.03 -17.92 5.37
C VAL A 38 -6.94 -18.54 6.21
N ILE A 39 -5.75 -17.94 6.26
CA ILE A 39 -4.61 -18.40 7.08
C ILE A 39 -5.00 -18.36 8.55
N LEU A 40 -5.53 -17.22 9.02
CA LEU A 40 -5.99 -17.05 10.40
C LEU A 40 -7.05 -18.10 10.77
N ARG A 41 -8.02 -18.35 9.87
CA ARG A 41 -9.03 -19.39 10.11
C ARG A 41 -8.42 -20.79 10.20
N LYS A 42 -7.43 -21.11 9.36
CA LYS A 42 -6.71 -22.39 9.38
C LYS A 42 -5.80 -22.54 10.62
N SER A 43 -5.29 -21.44 11.16
CA SER A 43 -4.54 -21.40 12.42
C SER A 43 -5.39 -21.67 13.68
N GLY A 44 -6.68 -22.00 13.51
CA GLY A 44 -7.57 -22.38 14.62
C GLY A 44 -8.32 -21.22 15.26
N LEU A 45 -8.25 -20.01 14.68
CA LEU A 45 -8.93 -18.84 15.24
C LEU A 45 -10.45 -18.91 15.01
N SER A 46 -11.18 -18.34 15.97
CA SER A 46 -12.64 -18.22 15.90
C SER A 46 -13.06 -17.34 14.71
N LEU A 47 -14.27 -17.60 14.20
CA LEU A 47 -14.84 -16.78 13.13
C LEU A 47 -15.01 -15.32 13.55
N GLU A 48 -15.32 -15.08 14.83
CA GLU A 48 -15.40 -13.76 15.43
C GLU A 48 -14.08 -12.99 15.32
N ASN A 49 -12.95 -13.64 15.64
CA ASN A 49 -11.62 -13.01 15.53
C ASN A 49 -11.25 -12.70 14.07
N VAL A 50 -11.64 -13.56 13.12
CA VAL A 50 -11.47 -13.30 11.68
C VAL A 50 -12.36 -12.14 11.22
N GLY A 51 -13.57 -12.02 11.76
CA GLY A 51 -14.45 -10.87 11.54
C GLY A 51 -13.84 -9.58 12.07
N LEU A 52 -13.31 -9.61 13.30
CA LEU A 52 -12.57 -8.49 13.90
C LEU A 52 -11.32 -8.10 13.09
N PHE A 53 -10.59 -9.08 12.55
CA PHE A 53 -9.46 -8.82 11.66
C PHE A 53 -9.90 -8.02 10.42
N SER A 54 -11.13 -8.17 9.92
CA SER A 54 -11.61 -7.39 8.77
C SER A 54 -11.67 -5.88 9.06
N ALA A 55 -11.68 -5.47 10.34
CA ALA A 55 -11.59 -4.07 10.74
C ALA A 55 -10.25 -3.40 10.34
N ILE A 56 -9.20 -4.15 10.00
CA ILE A 56 -7.96 -3.57 9.46
C ILE A 56 -8.19 -2.78 8.17
N ALA A 57 -9.27 -3.06 7.44
CA ALA A 57 -9.63 -2.34 6.22
C ALA A 57 -10.18 -0.94 6.52
N PHE A 58 -10.51 -0.61 7.77
CA PHE A 58 -11.12 0.65 8.16
C PHE A 58 -10.41 1.90 7.62
N PRO A 59 -9.06 2.01 7.67
CA PRO A 59 -8.35 3.14 7.08
C PRO A 59 -8.70 3.35 5.60
N TRP A 60 -8.93 2.28 4.84
CA TRP A 60 -9.28 2.39 3.43
C TRP A 60 -10.63 3.07 3.20
N LEU A 61 -11.60 2.92 4.12
CA LEU A 61 -12.91 3.56 4.03
C LEU A 61 -12.84 5.06 4.36
N ILE A 62 -11.99 5.44 5.31
CA ILE A 62 -11.93 6.83 5.81
C ILE A 62 -10.75 7.63 5.26
N LYS A 63 -10.00 7.08 4.29
CA LYS A 63 -8.80 7.73 3.72
C LYS A 63 -9.03 9.12 3.14
N PHE A 64 -10.26 9.40 2.71
CA PHE A 64 -10.68 10.72 2.25
C PHE A 64 -10.53 11.82 3.32
N LEU A 65 -10.51 11.47 4.61
CA LEU A 65 -10.34 12.43 5.71
C LEU A 65 -8.93 13.05 5.74
N TRP A 66 -7.89 12.27 5.44
CA TRP A 66 -6.52 12.76 5.43
C TRP A 66 -5.96 13.00 4.02
N ALA A 67 -6.67 12.59 2.97
CA ALA A 67 -6.29 12.88 1.59
C ALA A 67 -5.99 14.38 1.35
N PRO A 68 -6.81 15.35 1.82
CA PRO A 68 -6.52 16.77 1.64
C PRO A 68 -5.22 17.23 2.30
N VAL A 69 -4.80 16.58 3.39
CA VAL A 69 -3.55 16.91 4.10
C VAL A 69 -2.35 16.47 3.27
N ILE A 70 -2.42 15.25 2.73
CA ILE A 70 -1.38 14.70 1.84
C ILE A 70 -1.30 15.54 0.55
N ASP A 71 -2.44 15.90 -0.03
CA ASP A 71 -2.52 16.70 -1.24
C ASP A 71 -1.98 18.13 -1.04
N ARG A 72 -2.18 18.73 0.14
CA ARG A 72 -1.61 20.06 0.46
C ARG A 72 -0.09 20.05 0.55
N TRP A 73 0.50 18.92 0.90
CA TRP A 73 1.95 18.76 0.94
C TRP A 73 2.54 18.44 -0.44
N ALA A 74 1.69 18.19 -1.44
CA ALA A 74 2.05 18.28 -2.85
C ALA A 74 1.88 19.73 -3.34
N PRO A 75 2.97 20.44 -3.73
CA PRO A 75 2.83 21.83 -4.14
C PRO A 75 2.01 21.94 -5.42
N ALA A 76 0.89 22.66 -5.33
CA ALA A 76 0.10 23.13 -6.45
C ALA A 76 0.83 24.29 -7.16
N SER A 77 1.87 24.01 -7.94
CA SER A 77 2.42 24.96 -8.91
C SER A 77 3.21 24.29 -10.01
N GLY A 78 2.86 24.66 -11.25
CA GLY A 78 3.28 24.03 -12.48
C GLY A 78 4.80 23.88 -12.61
N GLY A 79 5.23 22.71 -13.09
CA GLY A 79 6.54 22.49 -13.69
C GLY A 79 7.43 21.43 -13.04
N THR A 80 7.35 21.21 -11.72
CA THR A 80 8.30 20.30 -11.02
C THR A 80 7.66 19.36 -9.99
N SER A 81 6.34 19.46 -9.75
CA SER A 81 5.66 18.71 -8.68
C SER A 81 5.83 17.18 -8.76
N ARG A 82 6.11 16.61 -9.94
CA ARG A 82 6.26 15.16 -10.18
C ARG A 82 7.28 14.46 -9.27
N ARG A 83 8.31 15.19 -8.83
CA ARG A 83 9.41 14.66 -8.01
C ARG A 83 9.01 14.45 -6.55
N HIS A 84 8.02 15.18 -6.04
CA HIS A 84 7.58 15.08 -4.66
C HIS A 84 6.60 13.91 -4.42
N TYR A 85 5.68 13.62 -5.35
CA TYR A 85 4.80 12.43 -5.21
C TYR A 85 5.61 11.12 -5.17
N LEU A 86 6.65 11.03 -6.01
CA LEU A 86 7.64 9.95 -5.96
C LEU A 86 8.44 9.91 -4.65
N SER A 87 8.61 11.05 -3.97
CA SER A 87 9.31 11.13 -2.68
C SER A 87 8.49 10.53 -1.54
N TRP A 88 7.15 10.49 -1.63
CA TRP A 88 6.29 9.80 -0.68
C TRP A 88 6.22 8.30 -0.97
N LEU A 89 6.34 7.92 -2.24
CA LEU A 89 6.25 6.53 -2.66
C LEU A 89 7.36 5.66 -2.06
N TRP A 90 8.61 6.16 -2.03
CA TRP A 90 9.75 5.45 -1.46
C TRP A 90 9.60 5.09 0.02
N PRO A 91 9.38 6.04 0.96
CA PRO A 91 9.24 5.74 2.38
C PRO A 91 7.99 4.91 2.67
N LEU A 92 6.89 5.13 1.95
CA LEU A 92 5.68 4.33 2.13
C LEU A 92 5.89 2.88 1.64
N GLN A 93 6.59 2.69 0.52
CA GLN A 93 6.87 1.36 -0.02
C GLN A 93 7.83 0.58 0.89
N THR A 94 8.87 1.22 1.40
CA THR A 94 9.80 0.56 2.33
C THR A 94 9.12 0.23 3.66
N ALA A 95 8.26 1.11 4.19
CA ALA A 95 7.48 0.84 5.38
C ALA A 95 6.48 -0.31 5.17
N ALA A 96 5.82 -0.36 4.00
CA ALA A 96 4.91 -1.46 3.66
C ALA A 96 5.65 -2.81 3.57
N ILE A 97 6.83 -2.84 2.95
CA ILE A 97 7.69 -4.03 2.90
C ILE A 97 8.10 -4.45 4.31
N ALA A 98 8.48 -3.51 5.18
CA ALA A 98 8.83 -3.80 6.55
C ALA A 98 7.66 -4.41 7.34
N CYS A 99 6.41 -3.98 7.10
CA CYS A 99 5.23 -4.57 7.73
C CYS A 99 5.04 -6.03 7.28
N VAL A 100 5.14 -6.31 5.98
CA VAL A 100 5.01 -7.68 5.45
C VAL A 100 6.15 -8.56 5.97
N ALA A 101 7.38 -8.05 6.03
CA ALA A 101 8.52 -8.77 6.58
C ALA A 101 8.34 -9.07 8.08
N ALA A 102 7.83 -8.10 8.86
CA ALA A 102 7.54 -8.30 10.27
C ALA A 102 6.51 -9.41 10.50
N LEU A 103 5.45 -9.47 9.68
CA LEU A 103 4.44 -10.55 9.76
C LEU A 103 5.04 -11.94 9.52
N ALA A 104 6.11 -12.06 8.73
CA ALA A 104 6.75 -13.35 8.49
C ALA A 104 7.44 -13.94 9.75
N PHE A 105 7.75 -13.10 10.74
CA PHE A 105 8.35 -13.52 12.02
C PHE A 105 7.32 -13.65 13.15
N LEU A 106 6.08 -13.22 12.93
CA LEU A 106 5.01 -13.31 13.92
C LEU A 106 4.29 -14.65 13.82
N ASP A 107 3.98 -15.23 14.98
CA ASP A 107 3.09 -16.37 15.07
C ASP A 107 1.63 -15.90 15.03
N LEU A 108 0.96 -16.24 13.93
CA LEU A 108 -0.43 -15.88 13.64
C LEU A 108 -1.44 -16.42 14.66
N GLY A 109 -1.11 -17.51 15.37
CA GLY A 109 -1.99 -18.12 16.36
C GLY A 109 -1.83 -17.51 17.76
N SER A 110 -0.61 -17.16 18.16
CA SER A 110 -0.31 -16.68 19.52
C SER A 110 -0.24 -15.16 19.66
N GLN A 111 0.12 -14.43 18.60
CA GLN A 111 0.39 -12.99 18.63
C GLN A 111 -0.64 -12.17 17.85
N MET A 112 -1.93 -12.49 18.01
CA MET A 112 -3.02 -11.87 17.26
C MET A 112 -3.02 -10.34 17.31
N ALA A 113 -2.80 -9.74 18.49
CA ALA A 113 -2.77 -8.29 18.63
C ALA A 113 -1.67 -7.64 17.77
N ALA A 114 -0.48 -8.26 17.73
CA ALA A 114 0.64 -7.78 16.91
C ALA A 114 0.33 -7.95 15.42
N VAL A 115 -0.25 -9.09 15.02
CA VAL A 115 -0.68 -9.34 13.64
C VAL A 115 -1.70 -8.31 13.18
N VAL A 116 -2.73 -8.04 13.99
CA VAL A 116 -3.74 -7.01 13.69
C VAL A 116 -3.10 -5.63 13.59
N ALA A 117 -2.24 -5.26 14.54
CA ALA A 117 -1.59 -3.96 14.55
C ALA A 117 -0.71 -3.73 13.31
N VAL A 118 0.13 -4.71 12.95
CA VAL A 118 1.00 -4.62 11.77
C VAL A 118 0.16 -4.64 10.48
N SER A 119 -0.90 -5.44 10.42
CA SER A 119 -1.80 -5.49 9.26
C SER A 119 -2.59 -4.19 9.09
N ALA A 120 -3.05 -3.59 10.20
CA ALA A 120 -3.71 -2.28 10.20
C ALA A 120 -2.76 -1.16 9.77
N LEU A 121 -1.51 -1.18 10.25
CA LEU A 121 -0.48 -0.25 9.81
C LEU A 121 -0.21 -0.41 8.31
N PHE A 122 -0.08 -1.64 7.81
CA PHE A 122 0.06 -1.91 6.39
C PHE A 122 -1.12 -1.32 5.60
N MET A 123 -2.37 -1.55 6.03
CA MET A 123 -3.57 -1.01 5.36
C MET A 123 -3.60 0.51 5.36
N PHE A 124 -3.18 1.15 6.45
CA PHE A 124 -3.06 2.60 6.52
C PHE A 124 -1.99 3.15 5.56
N LEU A 125 -0.81 2.50 5.50
CA LEU A 125 0.25 2.86 4.57
C LEU A 125 -0.19 2.66 3.11
N ALA A 126 -0.86 1.54 2.81
CA ALA A 126 -1.38 1.26 1.48
C ALA A 126 -2.47 2.28 1.06
N ALA A 127 -3.38 2.65 1.97
CA ALA A 127 -4.37 3.69 1.71
C ALA A 127 -3.72 5.07 1.47
N THR A 128 -2.61 5.35 2.16
CA THR A 128 -1.81 6.58 1.97
C THR A 128 -1.04 6.55 0.64
N GLN A 129 -0.50 5.41 0.24
CA GLN A 129 0.14 5.23 -1.08
C GLN A 129 -0.84 5.44 -2.22
N ASP A 130 -2.07 4.94 -2.07
CA ASP A 130 -3.13 5.08 -3.08
C ASP A 130 -3.54 6.55 -3.28
N ILE A 131 -3.49 7.38 -2.23
CA ILE A 131 -3.68 8.84 -2.36
C ILE A 131 -2.49 9.49 -3.08
N ALA A 132 -1.27 9.02 -2.82
CA ALA A 132 -0.04 9.64 -3.31
C ALA A 132 0.38 9.23 -4.74
N THR A 133 -0.25 8.21 -5.34
CA THR A 133 0.10 7.63 -6.64
C THR A 133 -0.79 8.14 -7.75
#